data_AF-A0A3B8WNW2-F1
#
_entry.id   AF-A0A3B8WNW2-F1
#
_cell.length_a   1.000
_cell.length_b   1.000
_cell.length_c   1.000
_cell.angle_alpha   90.00
_cell.angle_beta   90.00
_cell.angle_gamma   90.00
#
_symmetry.space_group_name_H-M   'P 1'
#
loop_
_entity.id
_entity.type
_entity.pdbx_description
1 polymer ?
#
loop_
_entity_poly.entity_id
_entity_poly.type
_entity_poly.pdbx_seq_one_letter_code
_entity_poly.pdbx_strand_id
1 'polypeptide(L)'
;VNMMLQYPDFFAAAFPICEAFPDARINSRDLAKIAQKPMWFVLAKNDPTIDPEKNTMPTVNRLKKMGAKNLHYSYFDKVEDVTGKYFNADKTAPHEYHGHDSWIYVFNDYVREGGLSLFEWLASQTNSD
;
A
#
# COMPACT_ATOMS: atom_id res chain seq x y z
N VAL A 1 -5.83 -6.88 3.00
CA VAL A 1 -7.23 -6.61 2.55
C VAL A 1 -8.23 -7.65 3.02
N ASN A 2 -7.96 -8.97 2.91
CA ASN A 2 -8.93 -9.99 3.32
C ASN A 2 -9.55 -9.77 4.71
N MET A 3 -8.75 -9.40 5.72
CA MET A 3 -9.25 -9.09 7.06
C MET A 3 -10.26 -7.92 7.09
N MET A 4 -10.04 -6.88 6.29
CA MET A 4 -10.99 -5.77 6.17
C MET A 4 -12.32 -6.25 5.57
N LEU A 5 -12.27 -7.14 4.58
CA LEU A 5 -13.47 -7.68 3.93
C LEU A 5 -14.28 -8.58 4.88
N GLN A 6 -13.60 -9.41 5.69
CA GLN A 6 -14.25 -10.33 6.63
C GLN A 6 -14.78 -9.63 7.89
N TYR A 7 -14.10 -8.56 8.32
CA TYR A 7 -14.39 -7.85 9.57
C TYR A 7 -14.40 -6.33 9.35
N PRO A 8 -15.34 -5.79 8.55
CA PRO A 8 -15.33 -4.40 8.11
C PRO A 8 -15.41 -3.39 9.28
N ASP A 9 -16.03 -3.77 10.39
CA ASP A 9 -16.22 -2.88 11.54
C ASP A 9 -15.17 -3.04 12.64
N PHE A 10 -14.30 -4.04 12.53
CA PHE A 10 -13.31 -4.32 13.58
C PHE A 10 -12.12 -3.34 13.52
N PHE A 11 -11.65 -3.03 12.31
CA PHE A 11 -10.46 -2.21 12.09
C PHE A 11 -10.82 -0.78 11.70
N ALA A 12 -10.17 0.19 12.34
CA ALA A 12 -10.27 1.62 12.00
C ALA A 12 -9.64 1.95 10.63
N ALA A 13 -8.56 1.25 10.28
CA ALA A 13 -7.81 1.50 9.04
C ALA A 13 -6.99 0.26 8.64
N ALA A 14 -6.48 0.27 7.41
CA ALA A 14 -5.52 -0.73 6.95
C ALA A 14 -4.44 -0.12 6.06
N PHE A 15 -3.24 -0.71 6.06
CA PHE A 15 -2.14 -0.31 5.18
C PHE A 15 -1.53 -1.52 4.46
N PRO A 16 -2.20 -2.09 3.44
CA PRO A 16 -1.70 -3.25 2.73
C PRO A 16 -0.37 -2.94 2.01
N ILE A 17 0.61 -3.82 2.19
CA ILE A 17 1.94 -3.73 1.57
C ILE A 17 2.08 -4.92 0.61
N CYS A 18 2.57 -4.70 -0.61
CA CYS A 18 2.82 -5.72 -1.65
C CYS A 18 1.72 -6.80 -1.68
N GLU A 19 0.46 -6.35 -1.73
CA GLU A 19 -0.70 -7.20 -1.46
C GLU A 19 -0.80 -8.39 -2.43
N ALA A 20 -0.68 -9.60 -1.89
CA ALA A 20 -0.84 -10.86 -2.64
C ALA A 20 -2.29 -11.38 -2.66
N PHE A 21 -3.29 -10.48 -2.68
CA PHE A 21 -4.71 -10.85 -2.76
C PHE A 21 -5.27 -10.39 -4.11
N PRO A 22 -5.55 -11.32 -5.03
CA PRO A 22 -5.98 -10.95 -6.38
C PRO A 22 -7.32 -10.23 -6.36
N ASP A 23 -7.44 -9.15 -7.13
CA ASP A 23 -8.68 -8.38 -7.23
C ASP A 23 -9.85 -9.23 -7.73
N ALA A 24 -9.57 -10.24 -8.57
CA ALA A 24 -10.54 -11.22 -9.06
C ALA A 24 -11.23 -12.01 -7.94
N ARG A 25 -10.63 -12.09 -6.74
CA ARG A 25 -11.23 -12.74 -5.56
C ARG A 25 -12.04 -11.77 -4.70
N ILE A 26 -12.00 -10.48 -4.99
CA ILE A 26 -12.71 -9.43 -4.26
C ILE A 26 -14.04 -9.14 -4.97
N ASN A 27 -15.15 -9.60 -4.43
CA ASN A 27 -16.46 -9.25 -4.98
C ASN A 27 -16.80 -7.78 -4.68
N SER A 28 -17.54 -7.13 -5.59
CA SER A 28 -17.84 -5.69 -5.47
C SER A 28 -18.76 -5.35 -4.30
N ARG A 29 -19.57 -6.30 -3.82
CA ARG A 29 -20.46 -6.08 -2.67
C ARG A 29 -19.67 -5.98 -1.37
N ASP A 30 -18.66 -6.83 -1.19
CA ASP A 30 -17.79 -6.80 -0.02
C ASP A 30 -16.82 -5.63 -0.06
N LEU A 31 -16.27 -5.30 -1.24
CA LEU A 31 -15.43 -4.11 -1.37
C LEU A 31 -16.21 -2.82 -1.03
N ALA A 32 -17.49 -2.74 -1.43
CA ALA A 32 -18.34 -1.60 -1.11
C ALA A 32 -18.52 -1.40 0.41
N LYS A 33 -18.51 -2.48 1.22
CA LYS A 33 -18.60 -2.39 2.68
C LYS A 33 -17.39 -1.69 3.31
N ILE A 34 -16.23 -1.77 2.67
CA ILE A 34 -14.99 -1.14 3.15
C ILE A 34 -14.58 0.07 2.33
N ALA A 35 -15.39 0.50 1.35
CA ALA A 35 -15.02 1.57 0.42
C ALA A 35 -14.76 2.93 1.10
N GLN A 36 -15.36 3.15 2.27
CA GLN A 36 -15.18 4.37 3.05
C GLN A 36 -14.19 4.20 4.21
N LYS A 37 -13.61 2.99 4.39
CA LYS A 37 -12.61 2.75 5.43
C LYS A 37 -11.27 3.38 5.02
N PRO A 38 -10.57 4.07 5.94
CA PRO A 38 -9.22 4.56 5.70
C PRO A 38 -8.28 3.44 5.24
N MET A 39 -7.64 3.62 4.08
CA MET A 39 -6.66 2.66 3.57
C MET A 39 -5.45 3.36 2.93
N TRP A 40 -4.24 2.83 3.17
CA TRP A 40 -3.01 3.27 2.51
C TRP A 40 -2.26 2.09 1.90
N PHE A 41 -2.30 1.96 0.58
CA PHE A 41 -1.66 0.86 -0.13
C PHE A 41 -0.20 1.19 -0.49
N VAL A 42 0.71 0.25 -0.30
CA VAL A 42 2.15 0.40 -0.61
C VAL A 42 2.66 -0.77 -1.43
N LEU A 43 3.41 -0.50 -2.50
CA LEU A 43 3.91 -1.49 -3.46
C LEU A 43 4.97 -0.87 -4.38
N ALA A 44 5.69 -1.71 -5.10
CA ALA A 44 6.58 -1.28 -6.17
C ALA A 44 6.16 -1.88 -7.51
N LYS A 45 6.40 -1.12 -8.59
CA LYS A 45 6.10 -1.52 -9.97
C LYS A 45 6.98 -2.66 -10.45
N ASN A 46 8.22 -2.72 -9.96
CA ASN A 46 9.17 -3.77 -10.28
C ASN A 46 9.03 -5.04 -9.41
N ASP A 47 7.94 -5.21 -8.65
CA ASP A 47 7.68 -6.42 -7.86
C ASP A 47 7.65 -7.66 -8.77
N PRO A 48 8.64 -8.56 -8.69
CA PRO A 48 8.69 -9.74 -9.56
C PRO A 48 7.90 -10.93 -8.99
N THR A 49 7.42 -10.82 -7.75
CA THR A 49 6.72 -11.91 -7.04
C THR A 49 5.20 -11.76 -7.20
N ILE A 50 4.69 -10.54 -7.05
CA ILE A 50 3.27 -10.23 -7.11
C ILE A 50 3.03 -9.11 -8.11
N ASP A 51 2.40 -9.43 -9.23
CA ASP A 51 2.04 -8.46 -10.27
C ASP A 51 1.05 -7.41 -9.71
N PRO A 52 1.47 -6.14 -9.55
CA PRO A 52 0.61 -5.07 -9.02
C PRO A 52 -0.69 -4.88 -9.81
N GLU A 53 -0.64 -5.07 -11.13
CA GLU A 53 -1.75 -4.84 -12.04
C GLU A 53 -2.83 -5.94 -11.96
N LYS A 54 -2.53 -7.06 -11.29
CA LYS A 54 -3.50 -8.14 -11.02
C LYS A 54 -4.02 -8.16 -9.58
N ASN A 55 -3.39 -7.42 -8.67
CA ASN A 55 -3.67 -7.47 -7.24
C ASN A 55 -4.08 -6.09 -6.71
N THR A 56 -3.11 -5.30 -6.24
CA THR A 56 -3.35 -4.02 -5.57
C THR A 56 -4.02 -2.99 -6.49
N MET A 57 -3.54 -2.83 -7.73
CA MET A 57 -3.95 -1.71 -8.58
C MET A 57 -5.42 -1.72 -8.97
N PRO A 58 -5.99 -2.86 -9.42
CA PRO A 58 -7.42 -2.94 -9.67
C PRO A 58 -8.26 -2.67 -8.42
N THR A 59 -7.84 -3.15 -7.24
CA THR A 59 -8.51 -2.90 -5.96
C THR A 59 -8.57 -1.41 -5.63
N VAL A 60 -7.42 -0.71 -5.71
CA VAL A 60 -7.32 0.75 -5.50
C VAL A 60 -8.21 1.50 -6.49
N ASN A 61 -8.19 1.11 -7.77
CA ASN A 61 -9.01 1.75 -8.80
C ASN A 61 -10.51 1.57 -8.56
N ARG A 62 -10.94 0.39 -8.07
CA ARG A 62 -12.35 0.15 -7.72
C ARG A 62 -12.77 0.96 -6.49
N LEU A 63 -11.94 1.04 -5.45
CA LEU A 63 -12.19 1.89 -4.28
C LEU A 63 -12.33 3.38 -4.66
N LYS A 64 -11.43 3.89 -5.53
CA LYS A 64 -11.54 5.26 -6.08
C LYS A 64 -12.87 5.48 -6.80
N LYS A 65 -13.28 4.55 -7.68
CA LYS A 65 -14.57 4.62 -8.40
C LYS A 65 -15.78 4.55 -7.47
N MET A 66 -15.65 3.91 -6.31
CA MET A 66 -16.67 3.86 -5.25
C MET A 66 -16.68 5.13 -4.38
N GLY A 67 -15.84 6.12 -4.67
CA GLY A 67 -15.81 7.40 -3.95
C GLY A 67 -15.14 7.29 -2.58
N ALA A 68 -14.12 6.44 -2.43
CA ALA A 68 -13.31 6.37 -1.22
C ALA A 68 -12.70 7.75 -0.91
N LYS A 69 -12.96 8.28 0.30
CA LYS A 69 -12.53 9.63 0.71
C LYS A 69 -11.16 9.66 1.38
N ASN A 70 -10.79 8.58 2.08
CA ASN A 70 -9.54 8.43 2.81
C ASN A 70 -8.78 7.23 2.24
N LEU A 71 -8.27 7.40 1.03
CA LEU A 71 -7.56 6.37 0.28
C LEU A 71 -6.24 6.93 -0.22
N HIS A 72 -5.15 6.41 0.32
CA HIS A 72 -3.79 6.73 -0.06
C HIS A 72 -3.15 5.55 -0.79
N TYR A 73 -2.16 5.85 -1.63
CA TYR A 73 -1.48 4.85 -2.44
C TYR A 73 -0.07 5.33 -2.80
N SER A 74 0.95 4.59 -2.37
CA SER A 74 2.35 4.87 -2.65
C SER A 74 2.92 3.81 -3.59
N TYR A 75 3.03 4.18 -4.87
CA TYR A 75 3.58 3.34 -5.93
C TYR A 75 4.98 3.76 -6.29
N PHE A 76 5.93 2.93 -5.90
CA PHE A 76 7.32 3.18 -6.23
C PHE A 76 7.65 2.54 -7.57
N ASP A 77 8.50 3.17 -8.38
CA ASP A 77 8.99 2.52 -9.61
C ASP A 77 9.83 1.28 -9.25
N LYS A 78 10.60 1.38 -8.17
CA LYS A 78 11.44 0.30 -7.63
C LYS A 78 11.71 0.46 -6.12
N VAL A 79 12.22 -0.60 -5.51
CA VAL A 79 12.70 -0.61 -4.12
C VAL A 79 14.22 -0.43 -4.13
N GLU A 80 14.72 0.67 -3.57
CA GLU A 80 16.14 1.03 -3.57
C GLU A 80 16.53 1.77 -2.28
N ASP A 81 17.83 1.91 -2.03
CA ASP A 81 18.31 2.63 -0.86
C ASP A 81 18.00 4.13 -0.97
N VAL A 82 17.24 4.64 0.00
CA VAL A 82 16.93 6.07 0.14
C VAL A 82 17.78 6.75 1.20
N THR A 83 18.65 5.99 1.89
CA THR A 83 19.48 6.51 2.97
C THR A 83 20.79 7.13 2.48
N GLY A 84 21.19 6.83 1.24
CA GLY A 84 22.47 7.23 0.67
C GLY A 84 23.66 6.45 1.27
N LYS A 85 23.40 5.29 1.87
CA LYS A 85 24.43 4.45 2.51
C LYS A 85 24.82 3.26 1.65
N TYR A 86 23.89 2.74 0.85
CA TYR A 86 24.10 1.56 0.03
C TYR A 86 24.00 1.91 -1.43
N PHE A 87 24.97 1.43 -2.20
CA PHE A 87 25.08 1.69 -3.62
C PHE A 87 25.24 0.38 -4.38
N ASN A 88 24.98 0.43 -5.69
CA ASN A 88 25.41 -0.61 -6.60
C ASN A 88 26.96 -0.77 -6.58
N ALA A 89 27.45 -1.86 -7.18
CA ALA A 89 28.86 -2.24 -7.08
C ALA A 89 29.84 -1.17 -7.59
N ASP A 90 29.44 -0.39 -8.60
CA ASP A 90 30.23 0.71 -9.18
C ASP A 90 30.02 2.07 -8.52
N LYS A 91 29.15 2.15 -7.50
CA LYS A 91 28.81 3.35 -6.73
C LYS A 91 28.19 4.50 -7.53
N THR A 92 27.55 4.19 -8.65
CA THR A 92 26.90 5.19 -9.52
C THR A 92 25.42 5.41 -9.20
N ALA A 93 24.77 4.45 -8.54
CA ALA A 93 23.36 4.53 -8.17
C ALA A 93 23.12 3.91 -6.79
N PRO A 94 22.02 4.27 -6.12
CA PRO A 94 21.59 3.58 -4.90
C PRO A 94 21.45 2.07 -5.14
N HIS A 95 21.67 1.29 -4.08
CA HIS A 95 21.47 -0.15 -4.13
C HIS A 95 19.99 -0.44 -4.38
N GLU A 96 19.67 -1.16 -5.45
CA GLU A 96 18.31 -1.66 -5.72
C GLU A 96 18.08 -2.95 -4.91
N TYR A 97 17.09 -2.93 -4.04
CA TYR A 97 16.60 -4.11 -3.33
C TYR A 97 15.64 -4.91 -4.22
N HIS A 98 15.24 -6.09 -3.75
CA HIS A 98 14.24 -6.89 -4.45
C HIS A 98 12.89 -6.13 -4.49
N GLY A 99 12.26 -6.07 -5.68
CA GLY A 99 11.09 -5.22 -5.91
C GLY A 99 9.85 -5.56 -5.05
N HIS A 100 9.74 -6.80 -4.55
CA HIS A 100 8.66 -7.19 -3.65
C HIS A 100 8.76 -6.50 -2.27
N ASP A 101 9.97 -6.08 -1.89
CA ASP A 101 10.33 -5.74 -0.52
C ASP A 101 9.96 -4.29 -0.16
N SER A 102 8.85 -3.80 -0.71
CA SER A 102 8.33 -2.44 -0.47
C SER A 102 8.01 -2.14 1.01
N TRP A 103 7.94 -3.18 1.86
CA TRP A 103 7.89 -3.02 3.32
C TRP A 103 9.12 -2.35 3.91
N ILE A 104 10.27 -2.36 3.22
CA ILE A 104 11.48 -1.63 3.63
C ILE A 104 11.16 -0.15 3.80
N TYR A 105 10.41 0.44 2.86
CA TYR A 105 10.00 1.85 2.96
C TYR A 105 9.01 2.09 4.09
N VAL A 106 8.06 1.17 4.30
CA VAL A 106 7.05 1.30 5.35
C VAL A 106 7.71 1.28 6.72
N PHE A 107 8.46 0.22 7.04
CA PHE A 107 8.98 0.01 8.39
C PHE A 107 10.20 0.87 8.74
N ASN A 108 10.76 1.61 7.78
CA ASN A 108 11.75 2.66 8.03
C ASN A 108 11.15 4.09 7.96
N ASP A 109 9.82 4.24 7.96
CA ASP A 109 9.12 5.53 7.95
C ASP A 109 9.43 6.43 6.72
N TYR A 110 9.62 5.81 5.55
CA TYR A 110 9.90 6.50 4.29
C TYR A 110 8.66 6.73 3.41
N VAL A 111 7.50 6.19 3.80
CA VAL A 111 6.25 6.39 3.06
C VAL A 111 5.56 7.67 3.53
N ARG A 112 5.42 8.63 2.60
CA ARG A 112 4.82 9.95 2.86
C ARG A 112 3.93 10.44 1.72
N GLU A 113 2.89 11.19 2.05
CA GLU A 113 2.06 11.95 1.10
C GLU A 113 1.86 13.36 1.63
N GLY A 114 2.23 14.39 0.85
CA GLY A 114 2.09 15.79 1.28
C GLY A 114 2.83 16.14 2.59
N GLY A 115 3.86 15.38 2.96
CA GLY A 115 4.61 15.54 4.22
C GLY A 115 4.13 14.65 5.37
N LEU A 116 2.88 14.17 5.33
CA LEU A 116 2.31 13.25 6.32
C LEU A 116 2.90 11.85 6.15
N SER A 117 3.47 11.27 7.21
CA SER A 117 3.96 9.89 7.20
C SER A 117 2.83 8.87 7.29
N LEU A 118 3.04 7.67 6.75
CA LEU A 118 2.09 6.56 6.85
C LEU A 118 1.72 6.28 8.31
N PHE A 119 2.67 6.31 9.23
CA PHE A 119 2.40 6.03 10.65
C PHE A 119 1.73 7.19 11.37
N GLU A 120 2.04 8.44 11.03
CA GLU A 120 1.29 9.61 11.50
C GLU A 120 -0.17 9.55 11.04
N TRP A 121 -0.38 9.24 9.75
CA TRP A 121 -1.72 9.01 9.20
C TRP A 121 -2.42 7.86 9.92
N LEU A 122 -1.77 6.71 10.07
CA LEU A 122 -2.36 5.53 10.69
C LEU A 122 -2.80 5.81 12.14
N ALA A 123 -1.95 6.49 12.91
CA ALA A 123 -2.23 6.86 14.30
C ALA A 123 -3.41 7.85 14.44
N SER A 124 -3.73 8.61 13.39
CA SER A 124 -4.86 9.54 13.38
C SER A 124 -6.21 8.88 13.06
N GLN A 125 -6.23 7.61 12.65
CA GLN A 125 -7.46 6.92 12.28
C GLN A 125 -8.19 6.36 13.51
N THR A 126 -9.51 6.51 13.54
CA THR A 126 -10.39 5.90 14.54
C THR A 126 -11.53 5.18 13.84
N ASN A 127 -12.17 4.23 14.53
CA ASN A 127 -13.49 3.81 14.10
C ASN A 127 -14.43 5.01 14.23
N SER A 128 -15.40 5.11 13.32
CA SER A 128 -16.51 6.04 13.52
C SER A 128 -17.32 5.56 14.72
N ASP A 129 -17.54 6.44 15.69
CA ASP A 129 -18.48 6.23 16.79
C ASP A 129 -19.94 6.13 16.30
#